data_AF-A0A958X5J0-F1
#
_entry.id   AF-A0A958X5J0-F1
#
_cell.length_a   1.000
_cell.length_b   1.000
_cell.length_c   1.000
_cell.angle_alpha   90.00
_cell.angle_beta   90.00
_cell.angle_gamma   90.00
#
_symmetry.space_group_name_H-M   'P 1'
#
loop_
_entity.id
_entity.type
_entity.pdbx_description
1 polymer ?
#
loop_
_entity_poly.entity_id
_entity_poly.type
_entity_poly.pdbx_seq_one_letter_code
_entity_poly.pdbx_strand_id
1 'polypeptide(L)' 'MKCSIFNNFFSKVCLVAILLLTGLQSWASSHREAPLIANDPLADNTDLYAFRSPDNPNTITLIACYIPAELPHG' A
#
# COMPACT_ATOMS: atom_id res chain seq x y z
N MET A 1 38.76 -14.40 -31.89
CA MET A 1 37.45 -13.70 -31.93
C MET A 1 36.32 -14.43 -31.18
N LYS A 2 36.27 -15.77 -31.12
CA LYS A 2 35.18 -16.51 -30.44
C LYS A 2 35.12 -16.32 -28.90
N CYS A 3 36.25 -16.09 -28.24
CA CYS A 3 36.33 -15.90 -26.78
C CYS A 3 35.64 -14.59 -26.30
N SER A 4 35.78 -13.49 -27.05
CA SER A 4 35.16 -12.20 -26.69
C SER A 4 33.63 -12.20 -26.85
N ILE A 5 33.11 -12.92 -27.85
CA ILE A 5 31.67 -13.09 -28.08
C ILE A 5 31.03 -13.88 -26.93
N PHE A 6 31.69 -14.94 -26.47
CA PHE A 6 31.22 -15.74 -25.34
C PHE A 6 31.20 -14.94 -24.03
N ASN A 7 32.24 -14.16 -23.77
CA ASN A 7 32.30 -13.28 -22.58
C ASN A 7 31.25 -12.17 -22.60
N ASN A 8 31.00 -11.57 -23.78
CA ASN A 8 29.96 -10.55 -23.95
C ASN A 8 28.54 -11.12 -23.82
N PHE A 9 28.33 -12.36 -24.27
CA PHE A 9 27.05 -13.03 -24.09
C PHE A 9 26.78 -13.32 -22.60
N PHE A 10 27.78 -13.86 -21.90
CA PHE A 10 27.68 -14.13 -20.46
C PHE A 10 27.46 -12.84 -19.64
N SER A 11 28.18 -11.78 -19.97
CA SER A 11 28.02 -10.46 -19.35
C SER A 11 26.60 -9.90 -19.50
N LYS A 12 25.98 -10.02 -20.68
CA LYS A 12 24.60 -9.57 -20.92
C LYS A 12 23.58 -10.41 -20.17
N VAL A 13 23.78 -11.72 -20.08
CA VAL A 13 22.90 -12.62 -19.30
C VAL A 13 22.96 -12.26 -17.80
N CYS A 14 24.16 -12.02 -17.26
CA CYS A 14 24.31 -11.55 -15.89
C CYS A 14 23.61 -10.20 -15.65
N LEU A 15 23.73 -9.26 -16.60
CA LEU A 15 23.08 -7.95 -16.50
C LEU A 15 21.54 -8.07 -16.44
N VAL A 16 20.95 -8.90 -17.29
CA VAL A 16 19.50 -9.14 -17.33
C VAL A 16 19.03 -9.85 -16.04
N ALA A 17 19.80 -10.81 -15.54
CA ALA A 17 19.47 -11.51 -14.30
C ALA A 17 19.47 -10.55 -13.08
N ILE A 18 20.44 -9.63 -13.01
CA ILE A 18 20.49 -8.61 -11.95
C ILE A 18 19.28 -7.66 -12.05
N LEU A 19 18.92 -7.24 -13.26
CA LEU A 19 17.76 -6.35 -13.46
C LEU A 19 16.47 -7.01 -12.97
N LEU A 20 16.27 -8.29 -13.28
CA LEU A 20 15.10 -9.06 -12.86
C LEU A 20 15.05 -9.26 -11.34
N LEU A 21 16.19 -9.43 -10.67
CA LEU A 21 16.25 -9.58 -9.20
C LEU A 21 15.88 -8.30 -8.46
N THR A 22 16.15 -7.12 -9.03
CA THR A 22 15.82 -5.83 -8.41
C THR A 22 14.36 -5.41 -8.58
N GLY A 23 13.67 -5.91 -9.61
CA GLY A 23 12.27 -5.54 -9.92
C GLY A 23 11.21 -6.27 -9.08
N LEU A 24 11.59 -7.24 -8.23
CA LEU A 24 10.65 -8.03 -7.42
C LEU A 24 10.27 -7.36 -6.09
N GLN A 25 10.81 -6.18 -5.79
CA GLN A 25 10.51 -5.44 -4.56
C GLN A 25 9.23 -4.60 -4.73
N SER A 26 8.07 -5.25 -4.72
CA SER A 26 6.79 -4.55 -4.61
C SER A 26 6.49 -4.25 -3.14
N TRP A 27 6.52 -2.98 -2.76
CA TRP A 27 6.10 -2.55 -1.43
C TRP A 27 4.57 -2.42 -1.46
N ALA A 28 3.87 -3.27 -0.71
CA ALA A 28 2.44 -3.13 -0.53
C ALA A 28 2.20 -1.97 0.47
N SER A 29 1.53 -0.92 0.02
CA SER A 29 1.23 0.23 0.89
C SER A 29 -0.06 0.00 1.67
N SER A 30 -0.05 0.37 2.95
CA SER A 30 -1.23 0.33 3.83
C SER A 30 -1.77 1.74 4.07
N HIS A 31 -3.04 1.87 4.47
CA HIS A 31 -3.68 3.17 4.81
C HIS A 31 -2.88 3.95 5.89
N ARG A 32 -2.14 3.20 6.72
CA ARG A 32 -1.23 3.69 7.75
C ARG A 32 0.02 4.42 7.22
N GLU A 33 0.32 4.30 5.93
CA GLU A 33 1.49 4.94 5.30
C GLU A 33 1.16 6.29 4.63
N ALA A 34 -0.11 6.73 4.65
CA ALA A 34 -0.48 8.03 4.13
C ALA A 34 0.27 9.16 4.88
N PRO A 35 1.14 9.95 4.22
CA PRO A 35 2.07 10.87 4.90
C PRO A 35 1.43 11.91 5.82
N LEU A 36 0.15 12.20 5.61
CA LEU A 36 -0.62 13.19 6.38
C LEU A 36 -1.27 12.61 7.65
N ILE A 37 -1.42 11.28 7.74
CA ILE A 37 -2.11 10.58 8.84
C ILE A 37 -1.20 9.49 9.48
N ALA A 38 -0.06 9.16 8.88
CA ALA A 38 0.85 8.10 9.33
C ALA A 38 1.41 8.30 10.75
N ASN A 39 1.53 9.56 11.21
CA ASN A 39 2.00 9.89 12.55
C ASN A 39 0.85 10.19 13.52
N ASP A 40 -0.39 10.21 13.05
CA ASP A 40 -1.58 10.44 13.86
C ASP A 40 -2.49 9.21 13.81
N PRO A 41 -2.25 8.21 14.67
CA PRO A 41 -3.08 7.02 14.74
C PRO A 41 -4.54 7.33 15.12
N LEU A 42 -4.85 8.55 15.61
CA LEU A 42 -6.23 8.97 15.92
C LEU A 42 -7.00 9.39 14.67
N ALA A 43 -6.31 9.85 13.62
CA ALA A 43 -6.90 10.22 12.34
C ALA A 43 -7.10 9.02 11.40
N ASP A 44 -6.66 7.82 11.79
CA ASP A 44 -6.93 6.57 11.08
C ASP A 44 -8.26 5.96 11.55
N ASN A 45 -9.14 5.60 10.62
CA ASN A 45 -10.36 4.85 10.94
C ASN A 45 -10.00 3.36 10.98
N THR A 46 -10.56 2.61 11.95
CA THR A 46 -10.27 1.17 12.01
C THR A 46 -11.15 0.41 11.02
N ASP A 47 -12.42 0.80 10.89
CA ASP A 47 -13.39 0.16 10.00
C ASP A 47 -14.51 1.14 9.56
N LEU A 48 -14.99 0.97 8.33
CA LEU A 48 -16.18 1.64 7.78
C LEU A 48 -17.15 0.58 7.23
N TYR A 49 -18.40 0.62 7.68
CA TYR A 49 -19.49 -0.18 7.14
C TYR A 49 -20.51 0.72 6.45
N ALA A 50 -20.86 0.38 5.22
CA ALA A 50 -21.88 1.08 4.43
C ALA A 50 -22.91 0.08 3.92
N PHE A 51 -24.17 0.27 4.28
CA PHE A 51 -25.27 -0.57 3.80
C PHE A 51 -26.50 0.26 3.53
N ARG A 52 -27.33 -0.22 2.61
CA ARG A 52 -28.62 0.40 2.32
C ARG A 52 -29.53 0.23 3.54
N SER A 53 -30.12 1.33 3.99
CA SER A 53 -30.96 1.32 5.19
C SER A 53 -32.13 0.34 4.98
N PRO A 54 -32.36 -0.59 5.93
CA PRO A 54 -33.47 -1.54 5.86
C PRO A 54 -34.84 -0.85 6.02
N ASP A 55 -34.84 0.30 6.68
CA ASP A 55 -36.00 1.16 6.99
C ASP A 55 -36.31 2.19 5.89
N ASN A 56 -35.30 2.68 5.16
CA ASN A 56 -35.48 3.49 3.95
C ASN A 56 -34.49 3.07 2.84
N PRO A 57 -34.94 2.32 1.83
CA PRO A 57 -34.07 1.86 0.74
C PRO A 57 -33.44 2.97 -0.11
N ASN A 58 -33.88 4.22 0.01
CA ASN A 58 -33.27 5.35 -0.70
C ASN A 58 -32.13 6.01 0.08
N THR A 59 -31.81 5.55 1.29
CA THR A 59 -30.71 6.07 2.10
C THR A 59 -29.64 5.01 2.35
N ILE A 60 -28.41 5.47 2.60
CA ILE A 60 -27.28 4.65 2.98
C ILE A 60 -26.96 4.94 4.44
N THR A 61 -26.89 3.89 5.25
CA THR A 61 -26.41 3.95 6.64
C THR A 61 -24.91 3.74 6.64
N LEU A 62 -24.19 4.66 7.29
CA LEU A 62 -22.75 4.61 7.49
C LEU A 62 -22.45 4.40 8.97
N ILE A 63 -21.54 3.47 9.27
CA ILE A 63 -20.98 3.24 10.61
C ILE A 63 -19.46 3.32 10.49
N ALA A 64 -18.83 4.16 11.31
CA ALA A 64 -17.38 4.33 11.35
C ALA A 64 -16.88 4.08 12.78
N CYS A 65 -15.82 3.28 12.90
CA CYS A 65 -15.15 2.97 14.16
C CYS A 65 -13.88 3.82 14.31
N TYR A 66 -13.70 4.43 15.47
CA TYR A 66 -12.54 5.26 15.82
C TYR A 66 -11.91 4.76 17.12
N ILE A 67 -10.60 4.95 17.26
CA ILE A 67 -9.86 4.57 18.48
C ILE A 67 -10.25 5.52 19.62
N PRO A 68 -10.68 5.02 20.80
CA PRO A 68 -11.16 5.87 21.89
C PRO A 68 -10.01 6.50 22.69
N ALA A 69 -9.82 7.82 22.54
CA ALA A 69 -9.15 8.72 23.51
C ALA A 69 -9.29 10.18 23.01
N GLU A 70 -10.43 10.80 23.31
CA GLU A 70 -10.70 12.21 23.01
C GLU A 70 -10.38 13.09 24.23
N LEU A 71 -9.40 13.98 24.11
CA LEU A 71 -9.54 15.32 24.66
C LEU A 71 -8.96 16.31 23.64
N PRO A 72 -9.72 17.33 23.21
CA PRO A 72 -9.18 18.44 22.45
C PRO A 72 -8.40 19.34 23.42
N HIS A 73 -7.15 19.00 23.69
CA HIS A 73 -6.19 19.99 24.19
C HIS A 73 -5.76 20.80 22.96
N GLY A 74 -6.29 22.03 22.87
CA GLY A 74 -5.95 22.98 21.81
C GLY A 74 -4.49 23.41 21.82
#